data_AF-A0AAW8AQY4-F1
#
_entry.id   AF-A0AAW8AQY4-F1
#
_cell.length_a   1.000
_cell.length_b   1.000
_cell.length_c   1.000
_cell.angle_alpha   90.00
_cell.angle_beta   90.00
_cell.angle_gamma   90.00
#
_symmetry.space_group_name_H-M   'P 1'
#
loop_
_entity.id
_entity.type
_entity.pdbx_description
1 polymer ?
#
loop_
_entity_poly.entity_id
_entity_poly.type
_entity_poly.pdbx_seq_one_letter_code
_entity_poly.pdbx_strand_id
1 'polypeptide(L)'
;NVLVAVTQGALGGVIFWFLDIPSALLWAVLMAFLSLLPAVGAGIVWGPVAVYFLLSGSIWQGVVLGLFGVFVIGLVDNVLRPI
;
A
#
# COMPACT_ATOMS: atom_id res chain seq x y z
N ASN A 1 -7.80 -11.52 8.84
CA ASN A 1 -6.78 -10.52 9.30
C ASN A 1 -5.34 -10.92 9.02
N VAL A 2 -4.85 -12.09 9.44
CA VAL A 2 -3.46 -12.49 9.14
C VAL A 2 -3.24 -12.66 7.63
N LEU A 3 -4.20 -13.28 6.91
CA LEU A 3 -4.14 -13.39 5.45
C LEU A 3 -4.05 -12.02 4.78
N VAL A 4 -4.96 -11.11 5.16
CA VAL A 4 -4.96 -9.69 4.75
C VAL A 4 -3.58 -9.07 4.98
N ALA A 5 -2.99 -9.23 6.17
CA ALA A 5 -1.68 -8.68 6.50
C ALA A 5 -0.54 -9.18 5.64
N VAL A 6 -0.50 -10.48 5.37
CA VAL A 6 0.51 -11.06 4.48
C VAL A 6 0.33 -10.52 3.05
N THR A 7 -0.89 -10.51 2.52
CA THR A 7 -1.15 -9.98 1.17
C THR A 7 -0.88 -8.49 1.04
N GLN A 8 -1.29 -7.68 2.01
CA GLN A 8 -1.10 -6.22 1.97
C GLN A 8 0.36 -5.85 2.14
N GLY A 9 1.09 -6.53 3.04
CA GLY A 9 2.53 -6.37 3.19
C GLY A 9 3.28 -6.76 1.92
N ALA A 10 2.92 -7.87 1.28
CA ALA A 10 3.54 -8.32 0.04
C ALA A 10 3.27 -7.34 -1.12
N LEU A 11 2.00 -6.99 -1.37
CA LEU A 11 1.61 -6.04 -2.42
C LEU A 11 2.25 -4.66 -2.19
N GLY A 12 2.26 -4.22 -0.94
CA GLY A 12 2.92 -3.00 -0.51
C GLY A 12 4.43 -3.04 -0.76
N GLY A 13 5.12 -4.10 -0.37
CA GLY A 13 6.55 -4.25 -0.62
C GLY A 13 6.88 -4.24 -2.11
N VAL A 14 6.08 -4.94 -2.92
CA VAL A 14 6.28 -5.01 -4.38
C VAL A 14 6.12 -3.64 -5.02
N ILE A 15 5.06 -2.89 -4.72
CA ILE A 15 4.84 -1.59 -5.36
C ILE A 15 5.86 -0.55 -4.90
N PHE A 16 6.26 -0.57 -3.62
CA PHE A 16 7.28 0.34 -3.12
C PHE A 16 8.66 0.02 -3.71
N TRP A 17 9.00 -1.26 -3.88
CA TRP A 17 10.22 -1.67 -4.57
C TRP A 17 10.20 -1.30 -6.06
N PHE A 18 9.07 -1.52 -6.74
CA PHE A 18 8.89 -1.18 -8.15
C PHE A 18 9.02 0.33 -8.42
N LEU A 19 8.54 1.17 -7.50
CA LEU A 19 8.63 2.62 -7.59
C LEU A 19 9.97 3.18 -7.08
N ASP A 20 10.93 2.31 -6.78
CA ASP A 20 12.27 2.65 -6.29
C ASP A 20 12.23 3.49 -5.00
N ILE A 21 11.23 3.21 -4.15
CA ILE A 21 11.07 3.87 -2.85
C ILE A 21 12.09 3.27 -1.88
N PRO A 22 12.93 4.10 -1.23
CA PRO A 22 13.87 3.63 -0.23
C PRO A 22 13.18 2.82 0.86
N SER A 23 13.86 1.77 1.32
CA SER A 23 13.38 0.95 2.44
C SER A 23 12.02 0.28 2.18
N ALA A 24 11.76 -0.18 0.95
CA ALA A 24 10.54 -0.89 0.57
C ALA A 24 10.14 -2.03 1.54
N LEU A 25 11.13 -2.75 2.09
CA LEU A 25 10.88 -3.80 3.09
C LEU A 25 10.29 -3.24 4.39
N LEU A 26 10.74 -2.07 4.85
CA LEU A 26 10.17 -1.42 6.05
C LEU A 26 8.72 -1.02 5.80
N TRP A 27 8.42 -0.46 4.62
CA TRP A 27 7.06 -0.12 4.22
C TRP A 27 6.15 -1.34 4.10
N ALA A 28 6.66 -2.44 3.57
CA ALA A 28 5.96 -3.73 3.51
C ALA A 28 5.55 -4.23 4.90
N VAL A 29 6.51 -4.23 5.83
CA VAL A 29 6.29 -4.66 7.22
C VAL A 29 5.30 -3.72 7.91
N LEU A 30 5.46 -2.40 7.76
CA LEU A 30 4.50 -1.43 8.30
C LEU A 30 3.09 -1.65 7.75
N MET A 31 2.94 -1.89 6.44
CA MET A 31 1.65 -2.20 5.84
C MET A 31 1.06 -3.50 6.40
N ALA A 32 1.86 -4.55 6.57
CA ALA A 32 1.41 -5.79 7.18
C ALA A 32 0.87 -5.56 8.59
N PHE A 33 1.60 -4.84 9.44
CA PHE A 33 1.15 -4.51 10.79
C PHE A 33 -0.10 -3.63 10.80
N LEU A 34 -0.11 -2.55 10.01
CA LEU A 34 -1.22 -1.60 9.98
C LEU A 34 -2.48 -2.19 9.36
N SER A 35 -2.39 -3.12 8.41
CA SER A 35 -3.55 -3.80 7.81
C SER A 35 -4.37 -4.66 8.79
N LEU A 36 -3.83 -4.94 9.98
CA LEU A 36 -4.60 -5.50 11.08
C LEU A 36 -5.70 -4.54 11.54
N LEU A 37 -5.55 -3.24 11.28
CA LEU A 37 -6.58 -2.23 11.50
C LEU A 37 -7.72 -2.38 10.49
N PRO A 38 -8.98 -2.35 10.94
CA PRO A 38 -10.10 -2.49 10.03
C PRO A 38 -10.22 -1.32 9.04
N ALA A 39 -10.54 -1.61 7.78
CA ALA A 39 -10.85 -0.74 6.65
C ALA A 39 -9.83 0.35 6.24
N VAL A 40 -8.77 0.62 7.02
CA VAL A 40 -7.89 1.79 6.76
C VAL A 40 -6.40 1.50 6.77
N GLY A 41 -5.98 0.31 7.23
CA GLY A 41 -4.58 0.00 7.54
C GLY A 41 -3.57 0.31 6.43
N ALA A 42 -3.71 -0.30 5.24
CA ALA A 42 -2.77 0.01 4.15
C ALA A 42 -3.01 1.37 3.49
N GLY A 43 -4.26 1.84 3.46
CA GLY A 43 -4.61 3.16 2.93
C GLY A 43 -3.86 4.30 3.62
N ILE A 44 -3.66 4.18 4.94
CA ILE A 44 -2.87 5.12 5.73
C ILE A 44 -1.39 5.14 5.33
N VAL A 45 -0.87 4.05 4.77
CA VAL A 45 0.53 3.95 4.35
C VAL A 45 0.75 4.49 2.95
N TRP A 46 0.07 3.92 1.95
CA TRP A 46 0.32 4.30 0.55
C TRP A 46 -0.30 5.65 0.18
N GLY A 47 -1.42 6.04 0.82
CA GLY A 47 -2.16 7.26 0.50
C GLY A 47 -1.32 8.54 0.67
N PRO A 48 -0.76 8.79 1.86
CA PRO A 48 0.12 9.94 2.09
C PRO A 48 1.37 9.93 1.21
N VAL A 49 1.94 8.74 0.93
CA VAL A 49 3.11 8.60 0.05
C VAL A 49 2.78 8.96 -1.39
N ALA A 50 1.61 8.53 -1.89
CA ALA A 50 1.14 8.89 -3.22
C ALA A 50 0.91 10.41 -3.33
N VAL A 51 0.25 11.01 -2.34
CA VAL A 51 0.04 12.47 -2.28
C VAL A 51 1.36 13.21 -2.23
N TYR A 52 2.31 12.75 -1.41
CA TYR A 52 3.65 13.34 -1.33
C TYR A 52 4.34 13.34 -2.69
N PHE A 53 4.36 12.22 -3.41
CA PHE A 53 4.96 12.15 -4.74
C PHE A 53 4.32 13.10 -5.76
N LEU A 54 2.98 13.22 -5.74
CA LEU A 54 2.27 14.17 -6.59
C LEU A 54 2.67 15.61 -6.28
N LEU A 55 2.78 15.97 -5.00
CA LEU A 55 3.17 17.32 -4.56
C LEU A 55 4.65 17.62 -4.82
N SER A 56 5.53 16.61 -4.76
CA SER A 56 6.96 16.75 -5.07
C SER A 56 7.29 16.77 -6.56
N GLY A 57 6.29 16.72 -7.45
CA GLY A 57 6.47 16.71 -8.90
C GLY A 57 6.81 15.34 -9.50
N SER A 58 6.90 14.29 -8.68
CA SER A 58 7.08 12.90 -9.10
C SER A 58 5.73 12.28 -9.50
N ILE A 59 5.11 12.87 -10.53
CA ILE A 59 3.73 12.58 -10.94
C ILE A 59 3.56 11.09 -11.28
N TRP A 60 4.54 10.51 -11.99
CA TRP A 60 4.50 9.11 -12.39
C TRP A 60 4.38 8.17 -11.18
N GLN A 61 5.25 8.33 -10.18
CA GLN A 61 5.23 7.50 -8.98
C GLN A 61 3.94 7.69 -8.18
N GLY A 62 3.49 8.94 -8.03
CA GLY A 62 2.27 9.26 -7.29
C GLY A 62 1.01 8.67 -7.94
N VAL A 63 0.88 8.79 -9.26
CA VAL A 63 -0.27 8.23 -10.00
C VAL A 63 -0.25 6.70 -9.97
N VAL A 64 0.88 6.07 -10.24
CA VAL A 64 0.98 4.60 -10.24
C VAL A 64 0.71 4.04 -8.85
N LEU A 65 1.28 4.63 -7.80
CA LEU A 65 1.01 4.21 -6.42
C LEU A 65 -0.46 4.41 -6.05
N GLY A 66 -1.06 5.53 -6.45
CA GLY A 66 -2.46 5.82 -6.20
C GLY A 66 -3.39 4.82 -6.89
N LEU A 67 -3.17 4.54 -8.17
CA LEU A 67 -3.96 3.57 -8.93
C LEU A 67 -3.80 2.15 -8.35
N PHE A 68 -2.57 1.72 -8.06
CA PHE A 68 -2.33 0.41 -7.46
C PHE A 68 -2.93 0.31 -6.06
N GLY A 69 -2.84 1.37 -5.26
CA GLY A 69 -3.43 1.47 -3.93
C GLY A 69 -4.95 1.32 -3.94
N VAL A 70 -5.64 2.00 -4.86
CA VAL A 70 -7.10 1.94 -4.97
C VAL A 70 -7.57 0.64 -5.60
N PHE A 71 -7.03 0.28 -6.77
CA PHE A 71 -7.56 -0.82 -7.59
C PHE A 71 -6.99 -2.19 -7.24
N VAL A 72 -5.81 -2.28 -6.62
CA VAL A 72 -5.22 -3.57 -6.25
C VAL A 72 -5.30 -3.78 -4.75
N ILE A 73 -4.65 -2.91 -3.97
CA ILE A 73 -4.58 -3.05 -2.51
C ILE A 73 -5.98 -2.90 -1.88
N GLY A 74 -6.75 -1.89 -2.30
CA GLY A 74 -8.10 -1.64 -1.83
C GLY A 74 -9.07 -2.78 -2.17
N LEU A 75 -9.05 -3.28 -3.42
CA LEU A 75 -9.92 -4.40 -3.80
C LEU A 75 -9.58 -5.68 -3.05
N VAL A 76 -8.29 -5.99 -2.90
CA VAL A 76 -7.83 -7.16 -2.14
C VAL A 76 -8.27 -7.07 -0.68
N ASP A 77 -8.18 -5.89 -0.05
CA ASP A 77 -8.66 -5.67 1.33
C ASP A 77 -10.18 -5.94 1.45
N ASN A 78 -10.98 -5.40 0.52
CA ASN A 78 -12.42 -5.59 0.52
C ASN A 78 -12.84 -7.05 0.28
N VAL A 79 -12.10 -7.79 -0.56
CA VAL A 79 -12.38 -9.20 -0.87
C VAL A 79 -11.91 -10.15 0.23
N LEU A 80 -10.77 -9.89 0.85
CA LEU A 80 -10.16 -10.79 1.85
C LEU A 80 -10.71 -10.61 3.26
N ARG A 81 -11.37 -9.50 3.57
CA ARG A 81 -11.96 -9.25 4.90
C ARG A 81 -13.10 -10.19 5.31
N PRO A 82 -14.04 -10.55 4.41
CA PRO A 82 -15.15 -11.43 4.76
C PRO A 82 -14.78 -12.93 4.84
N ILE A 83 -13.55 -13.28 4.44
CA ILE A 83 -13.02 -14.65 4.36
C ILE A 83 -12.13 -14.94 5.57
#